data_AF-A2DSM1-F1
#
_entry.id   AF-A2DSM1-F1
#
_cell.length_a   1.000
_cell.length_b   1.000
_cell.length_c   1.000
_cell.angle_alpha   90.00
_cell.angle_beta   90.00
_cell.angle_gamma   90.00
#
_symmetry.space_group_name_H-M   'P 1'
#
loop_
_entity.id
_entity.type
_entity.pdbx_description
1 polymer ?
#
loop_
_entity_poly.entity_id
_entity_poly.type
_entity_poly.pdbx_seq_one_letter_code
_entity_poly.pdbx_strand_id
1 'polypeptide(L)'
;MDDNTSPPPKSLRIYIYHPGEWMLKVNVQENTLVKDLNQIVLGEPAYFIHNGAVLHSNFEIGYYNIKENDFIVVVDKPSIPKQYIDNISVLSDVSQCMELAKLQDMQFQKMERKPRVYRMFLSTFESVNEPSNIPQIPIKIPHKPSKPCSDPLPKFWSDYSHKMAPQVINPEPSLASLCQRQAGNADAAFP
;
A
#
# COMPACT_ATOMS: atom_id res chain seq x y z
N MET A 1 -6.04 -0.89 46.41
CA MET A 1 -5.86 -2.12 45.62
C MET A 1 -6.55 -1.83 44.32
N ASP A 2 -5.82 -1.20 43.41
CA ASP A 2 -6.40 -0.75 42.15
C ASP A 2 -6.51 -1.97 41.24
N ASP A 3 -7.74 -2.23 40.80
CA ASP A 3 -8.10 -3.31 39.90
C ASP A 3 -7.39 -3.05 38.56
N ASN A 4 -6.28 -3.75 38.34
CA ASN A 4 -5.50 -3.70 37.10
C ASN A 4 -6.24 -4.50 36.02
N THR A 5 -7.41 -4.01 35.62
CA THR A 5 -8.23 -4.62 34.58
C THR A 5 -7.59 -4.26 33.24
N SER A 6 -6.80 -5.18 32.68
CA SER A 6 -6.25 -5.03 31.33
C SER A 6 -7.37 -4.76 30.33
N PRO A 7 -7.20 -3.82 29.38
CA PRO A 7 -8.22 -3.56 28.37
C PRO A 7 -8.54 -4.85 27.59
N PRO A 8 -9.80 -5.05 27.17
CA PRO A 8 -10.18 -6.23 26.42
C PRO A 8 -9.38 -6.33 25.12
N PRO A 9 -8.96 -7.54 24.70
CA PRO A 9 -8.17 -7.72 23.48
C PRO A 9 -8.98 -7.27 22.27
N LYS A 10 -8.36 -6.43 21.45
CA LYS A 10 -8.99 -5.88 20.25
C LYS A 10 -8.94 -6.88 19.11
N SER A 11 -10.08 -7.05 18.43
CA SER A 11 -10.22 -7.89 17.25
C SER A 11 -9.98 -7.06 15.99
N LEU A 12 -9.17 -7.60 15.08
CA LEU A 12 -8.79 -7.02 13.81
C LEU A 12 -9.27 -7.91 12.67
N ARG A 13 -9.73 -7.28 11.61
CA ARG A 13 -10.08 -7.94 10.35
C ARG A 13 -8.95 -7.73 9.36
N ILE A 14 -8.29 -8.79 8.93
CA ILE A 14 -7.13 -8.73 8.02
C ILE A 14 -7.39 -9.56 6.76
N TYR A 15 -6.63 -9.28 5.71
CA TYR A 15 -6.66 -9.99 4.44
C TYR A 15 -5.37 -10.77 4.26
N ILE A 16 -5.47 -12.09 4.18
CA ILE A 16 -4.35 -12.99 3.88
C ILE A 16 -4.37 -13.26 2.39
N TYR A 17 -3.31 -12.91 1.67
CA TYR A 17 -3.21 -13.00 0.22
C TYR A 17 -2.12 -13.98 -0.19
N HIS A 18 -2.48 -14.99 -0.97
CA HIS A 18 -1.53 -15.89 -1.63
C HIS A 18 -1.38 -15.49 -3.11
N PRO A 19 -0.22 -14.98 -3.54
CA PRO A 19 0.00 -14.53 -4.90
C PRO A 19 -0.37 -15.60 -5.93
N GLY A 20 -1.26 -15.25 -6.85
CA GLY A 20 -1.69 -16.13 -7.95
C GLY A 20 -2.69 -17.23 -7.58
N GLU A 21 -3.05 -17.40 -6.30
CA GLU A 21 -3.94 -18.49 -5.89
C GLU A 21 -5.26 -17.99 -5.26
N TRP A 22 -5.19 -17.37 -4.07
CA TRP A 22 -6.38 -17.07 -3.29
C TRP A 22 -6.18 -15.86 -2.35
N MET A 23 -7.30 -15.33 -1.86
CA MET A 23 -7.33 -14.28 -0.83
C MET A 23 -8.37 -14.66 0.22
N LEU A 24 -7.97 -14.66 1.49
CA LEU A 24 -8.79 -15.03 2.62
C LEU A 24 -8.97 -13.84 3.56
N LYS A 25 -10.21 -13.62 4.01
CA LYS A 25 -10.55 -12.58 4.99
C LYS A 25 -10.70 -13.22 6.37
N VAL A 26 -9.90 -12.79 7.34
CA VAL A 26 -9.81 -13.41 8.66
C VAL A 26 -10.02 -12.36 9.75
N ASN A 27 -10.74 -12.71 10.81
CA ASN A 27 -10.78 -11.89 12.03
C ASN A 27 -9.84 -12.52 13.08
N VAL A 28 -8.83 -11.78 13.52
CA VAL A 28 -7.77 -12.19 14.44
C VAL A 28 -7.65 -11.21 15.59
N GLN A 29 -7.15 -11.62 16.75
CA GLN A 29 -6.90 -10.67 17.85
C GLN A 29 -5.48 -10.09 17.76
N GLU A 30 -5.29 -8.86 18.27
CA GLU A 30 -3.96 -8.21 18.27
C GLU A 30 -2.89 -9.05 19.00
N ASN A 31 -3.29 -9.79 20.03
CA ASN A 31 -2.43 -10.69 20.82
C ASN A 31 -2.26 -12.10 20.21
N THR A 32 -2.83 -12.37 19.04
CA THR A 32 -2.68 -13.67 18.37
C THR A 32 -1.24 -13.81 17.86
N LEU A 33 -0.62 -14.97 18.06
CA LEU A 33 0.73 -15.21 17.55
C LEU A 33 0.69 -15.51 16.06
N VAL A 34 1.73 -15.08 15.33
CA VAL A 34 1.83 -15.33 13.88
C VAL A 34 1.80 -16.83 13.55
N LYS A 35 2.31 -17.70 14.43
CA LYS A 35 2.23 -19.16 14.23
C LYS A 35 0.79 -19.68 14.15
N ASP A 36 -0.16 -19.00 14.78
CA ASP A 36 -1.57 -19.43 14.80
C ASP A 36 -2.24 -19.11 13.46
N LEU A 37 -1.71 -18.16 12.68
CA LEU A 37 -2.13 -17.91 11.29
C LEU A 37 -1.87 -19.12 10.38
N ASN A 38 -0.84 -19.94 10.67
CA ASN A 38 -0.59 -21.18 9.93
C ASN A 38 -1.69 -22.22 10.13
N GLN A 39 -2.47 -22.14 11.21
CA GLN A 39 -3.61 -23.05 11.40
C GLN A 39 -4.79 -22.66 10.50
N ILE A 40 -4.86 -21.39 10.12
CA ILE A 40 -5.92 -20.83 9.27
C ILE A 40 -5.59 -21.07 7.79
N VAL A 41 -4.32 -20.92 7.43
CA VAL A 41 -3.81 -21.27 6.10
C VAL A 41 -3.60 -22.78 6.05
N LEU A 42 -4.58 -23.51 5.52
CA LEU A 42 -4.51 -24.96 5.33
C LEU A 42 -3.35 -25.29 4.37
N GLY A 43 -2.19 -25.72 4.88
CA GLY A 43 -1.06 -26.03 4.01
C GLY A 43 0.30 -26.22 4.69
N GLU A 44 1.34 -26.11 3.87
CA GLU A 44 2.75 -26.16 4.26
C GLU A 44 3.17 -24.95 5.13
N PRO A 45 4.30 -25.03 5.85
CA PRO A 45 4.81 -23.91 6.63
C PRO A 45 5.19 -22.72 5.71
N ALA A 46 4.32 -21.72 5.67
CA ALA A 46 4.50 -20.51 4.87
C ALA A 46 5.15 -19.37 5.68
N TYR A 47 5.76 -18.42 4.95
CA TYR A 47 6.19 -17.14 5.51
C TYR A 47 5.10 -16.11 5.31
N PHE A 48 4.86 -15.28 6.33
CA PHE A 48 3.96 -14.15 6.23
C PHE A 48 4.78 -12.87 6.08
N ILE A 49 4.37 -12.00 5.15
CA ILE A 49 5.01 -10.71 4.89
C ILE A 49 3.97 -9.60 5.04
N HIS A 50 4.29 -8.56 5.81
CA HIS A 50 3.48 -7.35 5.95
C HIS A 50 4.38 -6.13 5.83
N ASN A 51 3.99 -5.16 4.99
CA ASN A 51 4.78 -3.96 4.70
C ASN A 51 6.26 -4.25 4.36
N GLY A 52 6.49 -5.35 3.64
CA GLY A 52 7.81 -5.84 3.28
C GLY A 52 8.50 -6.67 4.36
N ALA A 53 8.16 -6.53 5.64
CA ALA A 53 8.79 -7.27 6.73
C ALA A 53 8.26 -8.72 6.85
N VAL A 54 9.17 -9.67 7.09
CA VAL A 54 8.81 -11.07 7.37
C VAL A 54 8.36 -11.19 8.82
N LEU A 55 7.16 -11.74 9.03
CA LEU A 55 6.59 -11.94 10.35
C LEU A 55 7.15 -13.20 11.00
N HIS A 56 7.77 -13.05 12.17
CA HIS A 56 8.24 -14.17 12.97
C HIS A 56 7.12 -14.84 13.77
N SER A 57 7.14 -16.18 13.78
CA SER A 57 6.12 -17.05 14.41
C SER A 57 5.87 -16.82 15.91
N ASN A 58 6.87 -16.29 16.61
CA ASN A 58 6.86 -16.12 18.07
C ASN A 58 6.38 -14.73 18.51
N PHE A 59 6.09 -13.84 17.58
CA PHE A 59 5.59 -12.51 17.86
C PHE A 59 4.09 -12.42 17.59
N GLU A 60 3.45 -11.51 18.30
CA GLU A 60 2.03 -11.21 18.14
C GLU A 60 1.78 -10.34 16.91
N ILE A 61 0.58 -10.40 16.34
CA ILE A 61 0.18 -9.57 15.19
C ILE A 61 0.30 -8.08 15.52
N GLY A 62 -0.06 -7.68 16.75
CA GLY A 62 0.02 -6.29 17.22
C GLY A 62 1.45 -5.73 17.25
N TYR A 63 2.48 -6.59 17.39
CA TYR A 63 3.89 -6.17 17.38
C TYR A 63 4.29 -5.48 16.06
N TYR A 64 3.70 -5.93 14.94
CA TYR A 64 3.99 -5.42 13.61
C TYR A 64 3.12 -4.23 13.19
N ASN A 65 2.32 -3.68 14.11
CA ASN A 65 1.40 -2.56 13.85
C ASN A 65 0.44 -2.86 12.68
N ILE A 66 -0.03 -4.11 12.59
CA ILE A 66 -1.02 -4.53 11.60
C ILE A 66 -2.38 -3.94 12.01
N LYS A 67 -3.03 -3.24 11.08
CA LYS A 67 -4.30 -2.54 11.31
C LYS A 67 -5.48 -3.26 10.68
N GLU A 68 -6.68 -2.77 10.98
CA GLU A 68 -7.89 -3.29 10.37
C GLU A 68 -7.88 -3.03 8.85
N ASN A 69 -8.17 -4.08 8.09
CA ASN A 69 -8.15 -4.18 6.64
C ASN A 69 -6.77 -4.17 5.98
N ASP A 70 -5.70 -4.42 6.75
CA ASP A 70 -4.36 -4.63 6.18
C ASP A 70 -4.24 -5.96 5.44
N PHE A 71 -3.23 -6.03 4.57
CA PHE A 71 -2.89 -7.22 3.79
C PHE A 71 -1.63 -7.90 4.33
N ILE A 72 -1.71 -9.20 4.53
CA ILE A 72 -0.57 -10.07 4.83
C ILE A 72 -0.37 -10.98 3.62
N VAL A 73 0.81 -10.95 3.02
CA VAL A 73 1.15 -11.80 1.89
C VAL A 73 1.71 -13.11 2.42
N VAL A 74 1.13 -14.22 1.97
CA VAL A 74 1.64 -15.57 2.21
C VAL A 74 2.62 -15.89 1.09
N VAL A 75 3.80 -16.34 1.47
CA VAL A 75 4.81 -16.79 0.54
C VAL A 75 5.15 -18.22 0.92
N ASP A 76 4.85 -19.14 0.02
CA ASP A 76 5.36 -20.50 0.07
C ASP A 76 6.88 -20.43 0.21
N LYS A 77 7.46 -21.26 1.09
CA LYS A 77 8.90 -21.48 1.06
C LYS A 77 9.28 -21.90 -0.36
N PRO A 78 10.10 -21.13 -1.10
CA PRO A 78 11.55 -21.35 -1.05
C PRO A 78 12.42 -20.14 -1.48
N SER A 79 13.59 -19.96 -0.87
CA SER A 79 14.61 -18.99 -1.33
C SER A 79 14.04 -17.60 -1.62
N ILE A 80 13.67 -16.81 -0.58
CA ILE A 80 13.51 -15.36 -0.75
C ILE A 80 14.77 -14.90 -1.52
N PRO A 81 14.64 -14.39 -2.76
CA PRO A 81 15.81 -13.95 -3.50
C PRO A 81 16.51 -12.93 -2.61
N LYS A 82 17.79 -13.11 -2.29
CA LYS A 82 18.51 -12.22 -1.35
C LYS A 82 18.31 -10.73 -1.68
N GLN A 83 18.12 -10.43 -2.97
CA GLN A 83 17.76 -9.11 -3.50
C GLN A 83 16.50 -8.48 -2.88
N TYR A 84 15.50 -9.26 -2.47
CA TYR A 84 14.31 -8.73 -1.80
C TYR A 84 14.58 -8.38 -0.33
N ILE A 85 15.38 -9.19 0.38
CA ILE A 85 15.72 -8.95 1.79
C ILE A 85 16.53 -7.66 1.92
N ASP A 86 17.51 -7.45 1.03
CA ASP A 86 18.37 -6.27 1.05
C ASP A 86 17.55 -4.99 0.78
N ASN A 87 16.57 -5.03 -0.12
CA ASN A 87 15.73 -3.87 -0.44
C ASN A 87 14.67 -3.56 0.63
N ILE A 88 14.17 -4.57 1.32
CA ILE A 88 13.16 -4.41 2.38
C ILE A 88 13.77 -3.78 3.64
N SER A 89 14.99 -4.17 4.01
CA SER A 89 15.65 -3.63 5.20
C SER A 89 15.88 -2.11 5.15
N VAL A 90 16.00 -1.56 3.94
CA VAL A 90 16.14 -0.11 3.69
C VAL A 90 14.81 0.63 3.80
N LEU A 91 13.67 -0.05 3.61
CA LEU A 91 12.33 0.54 3.66
C LEU A 91 11.73 0.62 5.07
N SER A 92 12.25 -0.14 6.03
CA SER A 92 11.72 -0.20 7.39
C SER A 92 12.09 0.99 8.28
N ASP A 93 13.05 1.82 7.87
CA ASP A 93 13.48 2.98 8.66
C ASP A 93 12.80 4.26 8.14
N VAL A 94 11.78 4.73 8.86
CA VAL A 94 10.93 5.88 8.46
C VAL A 94 11.79 7.14 8.22
N SER A 95 12.92 7.26 8.91
CA SER A 95 13.89 8.35 8.73
C SER A 95 14.57 8.30 7.35
N GLN A 96 14.75 7.10 6.78
CA GLN A 96 15.40 6.87 5.50
C GLN A 96 14.42 6.89 4.33
N CYS A 97 13.12 6.68 4.58
CA CYS A 97 12.07 6.74 3.54
C CYS A 97 12.10 8.06 2.77
N MET A 98 12.33 9.19 3.45
CA MET A 98 12.38 10.50 2.80
C MET A 98 13.61 10.67 1.91
N GLU A 99 14.77 10.18 2.35
CA GLU A 99 15.99 10.18 1.54
C GLU A 99 15.89 9.20 0.37
N LEU A 100 15.26 8.05 0.57
CA LEU A 100 15.02 7.06 -0.48
C LEU A 100 14.06 7.58 -1.55
N ALA A 101 13.00 8.29 -1.15
CA ALA A 101 12.09 8.98 -2.08
C ALA A 101 12.85 10.02 -2.92
N LYS A 102 13.71 10.84 -2.29
CA LYS A 102 14.56 11.80 -3.02
C LYS A 102 15.52 11.10 -4.00
N LEU A 103 16.11 9.97 -3.60
CA LEU A 103 17.00 9.19 -4.46
C LEU A 103 16.24 8.60 -5.66
N GLN A 104 15.02 8.09 -5.45
CA GLN A 104 14.15 7.62 -6.53
C GLN A 104 13.80 8.77 -7.50
N ASP A 105 13.36 9.92 -6.98
CA ASP A 105 13.06 11.09 -7.81
C ASP A 105 14.26 11.51 -8.66
N MET A 106 15.47 11.54 -8.08
CA MET A 106 16.68 11.82 -8.83
C MET A 106 16.98 10.78 -9.92
N GLN A 107 16.70 9.50 -9.66
CA GLN A 107 16.85 8.45 -10.67
C GLN A 107 15.82 8.60 -11.79
N PHE A 108 14.55 8.85 -11.48
CA PHE A 108 13.51 9.08 -12.47
C PHE A 108 13.80 10.31 -13.33
N GLN A 109 14.25 11.40 -12.71
CA GLN A 109 14.62 12.62 -13.43
C GLN A 109 15.81 12.39 -14.39
N LYS A 110 16.75 11.49 -14.05
CA LYS A 110 17.84 11.09 -14.95
C LYS A 110 17.32 10.27 -16.13
N MET A 111 16.32 9.41 -15.92
CA MET A 111 15.71 8.61 -16.99
C MET A 111 14.89 9.47 -17.96
N GLU A 112 14.14 10.45 -17.45
CA GLU A 112 13.36 11.38 -18.29
C GLU A 112 14.25 12.23 -19.20
N ARG A 113 15.37 12.75 -18.67
CA ARG A 113 16.28 13.61 -19.42
C ARG A 113 17.15 12.87 -20.44
N LYS A 114 17.36 11.56 -20.27
CA LYS A 114 18.27 10.76 -21.12
C LYS A 114 17.55 9.54 -21.71
N PRO A 115 16.97 9.66 -22.92
CA PRO A 115 16.23 8.57 -23.57
C PRO A 115 17.03 7.28 -23.72
N ARG A 116 18.36 7.35 -23.85
CA ARG A 116 19.24 6.18 -23.94
C ARG A 116 19.27 5.35 -22.65
N VAL A 117 19.21 5.99 -21.48
CA VAL A 117 19.21 5.30 -20.18
C VAL A 117 17.88 4.58 -19.99
N TYR A 118 16.77 5.23 -20.36
CA TYR A 118 15.44 4.62 -20.34
C TYR A 118 15.35 3.37 -21.23
N ARG A 119 15.86 3.43 -22.47
CA ARG A 119 15.90 2.26 -23.36
C ARG A 119 16.73 1.11 -22.79
N MET A 120 17.87 1.41 -22.17
CA MET A 120 18.72 0.39 -21.52
C MET A 120 18.00 -0.24 -20.34
N PHE A 121 17.30 0.55 -19.52
CA PHE A 121 16.48 0.04 -18.43
C PHE A 121 15.40 -0.92 -18.94
N LEU A 122 14.62 -0.53 -19.95
CA LEU A 122 13.58 -1.37 -20.56
C LEU A 122 14.12 -2.71 -21.11
N SER A 123 15.30 -2.71 -21.73
CA SER A 123 15.89 -3.94 -22.29
C SER A 123 16.14 -5.04 -21.25
N THR A 124 16.28 -4.67 -19.97
CA THR A 124 16.44 -5.60 -18.84
C THR A 124 15.13 -6.35 -18.53
N PHE A 125 13.98 -5.77 -18.86
CA PHE A 125 12.66 -6.36 -18.63
C PHE A 125 12.15 -7.10 -19.88
N GLU A 126 12.59 -6.71 -21.06
CA GLU A 126 12.26 -7.40 -22.32
C GLU A 126 12.82 -8.84 -22.39
N SER A 127 13.86 -9.16 -21.61
CA SER A 127 14.37 -10.54 -21.52
C SER A 127 13.49 -11.49 -20.68
N VAL A 128 12.49 -10.95 -19.97
CA VAL A 128 11.48 -11.73 -19.23
C VAL A 128 10.20 -11.86 -20.06
N ASN A 129 10.34 -12.00 -21.38
CA ASN A 129 9.28 -12.50 -22.24
C ASN A 129 9.15 -14.03 -22.05
N GLU A 130 8.70 -14.44 -20.86
CA GLU A 130 7.84 -15.62 -20.78
C GLU A 130 6.68 -15.39 -21.76
N PRO A 131 6.23 -16.41 -22.52
CA PRO A 131 5.08 -16.28 -23.40
C PRO A 131 3.84 -16.05 -22.53
N SER A 132 3.63 -14.80 -22.12
CA SER A 132 2.47 -14.38 -21.38
C SER A 132 1.29 -14.67 -22.28
N ASN A 133 0.49 -15.67 -21.91
CA ASN A 133 -0.76 -16.05 -22.56
C ASN A 133 -1.82 -14.97 -22.27
N ILE A 134 -1.43 -13.70 -22.43
CA ILE A 134 -2.31 -12.56 -22.32
C ILE A 134 -3.23 -12.69 -23.53
N PRO A 135 -4.53 -12.89 -23.32
CA PRO A 135 -5.47 -12.94 -24.43
C PRO A 135 -5.29 -11.66 -25.23
N GLN A 136 -4.88 -11.80 -26.49
CA GLN A 136 -4.79 -10.68 -27.41
C GLN A 136 -6.22 -10.19 -27.64
N ILE A 137 -6.66 -9.26 -26.81
CA ILE A 137 -7.92 -8.56 -27.03
C ILE A 137 -7.73 -7.81 -28.34
N PRO A 138 -8.54 -8.07 -29.39
CA PRO A 138 -8.44 -7.34 -30.63
C PRO A 138 -8.63 -5.87 -30.34
N ILE A 139 -7.54 -5.11 -30.38
CA ILE A 139 -7.60 -3.67 -30.23
C ILE A 139 -8.35 -3.16 -31.45
N LYS A 140 -9.61 -2.80 -31.27
CA LYS A 140 -10.39 -2.06 -32.26
C LYS A 140 -9.80 -0.65 -32.31
N ILE A 141 -8.69 -0.49 -33.01
CA ILE A 141 -8.12 0.82 -33.30
C ILE A 141 -9.17 1.55 -34.14
N PRO A 142 -9.77 2.65 -33.64
CA PRO A 142 -10.73 3.40 -34.43
C PRO A 142 -10.04 3.87 -35.71
N HIS A 143 -10.77 3.81 -36.83
CA HIS A 143 -10.24 4.24 -38.12
C HIS A 143 -9.73 5.69 -38.01
N LYS A 144 -8.56 5.93 -38.62
CA LYS A 144 -8.01 7.29 -38.72
C LYS A 144 -9.08 8.18 -39.39
N PRO A 145 -9.55 9.23 -38.71
CA PRO A 145 -10.56 10.11 -39.29
C PRO A 145 -9.99 10.76 -40.55
N SER A 146 -10.77 10.78 -41.63
CA SER A 146 -10.35 11.35 -42.92
C SER A 146 -10.29 12.87 -42.90
N LYS A 147 -10.95 13.49 -41.93
CA LYS A 147 -11.02 14.95 -41.74
C LYS A 147 -10.88 15.27 -40.25
N PRO A 148 -10.25 16.40 -39.90
CA PRO A 148 -10.23 16.87 -38.52
C PRO A 148 -11.67 17.15 -38.06
N CYS A 149 -11.97 16.81 -36.81
CA CYS A 149 -13.22 17.21 -36.19
C CYS A 149 -13.24 18.74 -36.11
N SER A 150 -14.25 19.36 -36.71
CA SER A 150 -14.45 20.82 -36.68
C SER A 150 -15.47 21.23 -35.62
N ASP A 151 -15.99 20.28 -34.86
CA ASP A 151 -16.94 20.57 -33.79
C ASP A 151 -16.23 21.37 -32.69
N PRO A 152 -16.86 22.45 -32.19
CA PRO A 152 -16.28 23.22 -31.10
C PRO A 152 -16.12 22.33 -29.87
N LEU A 153 -14.93 22.37 -29.27
CA LEU A 153 -14.70 21.70 -27.98
C LEU A 153 -15.74 22.17 -26.96
N PRO A 154 -16.23 21.29 -26.06
CA PRO A 154 -17.07 21.71 -24.96
C PRO A 154 -16.40 22.87 -24.22
N LYS A 155 -17.13 23.98 -24.04
CA LYS A 155 -16.61 25.11 -23.27
C LYS A 155 -16.67 24.75 -21.80
N PHE A 156 -15.56 24.25 -21.25
CA PHE A 156 -15.44 23.94 -19.82
C PHE A 156 -15.40 25.19 -18.92
N TRP A 157 -15.20 26.37 -19.52
CA TRP A 157 -14.93 27.62 -18.79
C TRP A 157 -15.86 28.78 -19.15
N SER A 158 -16.95 28.53 -19.89
CA SER A 158 -17.93 29.60 -20.14
C SER A 158 -18.69 29.91 -18.87
N ASP A 159 -18.28 31.00 -18.23
CA ASP A 159 -18.96 31.84 -17.26
C ASP A 159 -20.14 31.17 -16.55
N TYR A 160 -19.83 30.62 -15.38
CA TYR A 160 -20.81 30.30 -14.33
C TYR A 160 -21.49 31.59 -13.83
N SER A 161 -22.29 32.23 -14.68
CA SER A 161 -23.33 33.18 -14.30
C SER A 161 -24.61 32.44 -13.86
N HIS A 162 -24.52 31.16 -13.53
CA HIS A 162 -25.56 30.52 -12.76
C HIS A 162 -25.47 31.07 -11.34
N LYS A 163 -26.38 32.01 -11.03
CA LYS A 163 -26.87 32.26 -9.68
C LYS A 163 -27.44 30.95 -9.14
N MET A 164 -26.58 30.00 -8.80
CA MET A 164 -26.97 28.89 -7.95
C MET A 164 -27.04 29.48 -6.56
N ALA A 165 -28.27 29.62 -6.05
CA ALA A 165 -28.50 29.94 -4.65
C ALA A 165 -27.65 28.97 -3.80
N PRO A 166 -26.96 29.46 -2.75
CA PRO A 166 -26.10 28.62 -1.93
C PRO A 166 -26.97 27.51 -1.31
N GLN A 167 -26.80 26.30 -1.83
CA GLN A 167 -27.21 25.10 -1.13
C GLN A 167 -26.33 25.05 0.11
N VAL A 168 -26.97 25.12 1.28
CA VAL A 168 -26.33 24.97 2.59
C VAL A 168 -25.84 23.52 2.65
N ILE A 169 -24.62 23.30 2.18
CA ILE A 169 -23.89 22.06 2.40
C ILE A 169 -23.43 22.14 3.84
N ASN A 170 -23.99 21.27 4.69
CA ASN A 170 -23.52 21.07 6.05
C ASN A 170 -22.00 20.85 6.01
N PRO A 171 -21.21 21.63 6.77
CA PRO A 171 -19.77 21.49 6.75
C PRO A 171 -19.40 20.09 7.22
N GLU A 172 -18.86 19.30 6.30
CA GLU A 172 -18.14 18.09 6.60
C GLU A 172 -16.99 18.44 7.56
N PRO A 173 -16.82 17.74 8.69
CA PRO A 173 -15.78 18.08 9.64
C PRO A 173 -14.40 17.90 9.01
N SER A 174 -13.69 19.01 8.85
CA SER A 174 -12.34 19.02 8.27
C SER A 174 -11.38 18.15 9.07
N LEU A 175 -10.67 17.26 8.38
CA LEU A 175 -9.58 16.41 8.89
C LEU A 175 -8.42 17.19 9.52
N ALA A 176 -8.35 18.51 9.33
CA ALA A 176 -7.34 19.38 9.92
C ALA A 176 -7.46 19.51 11.46
N SER A 177 -8.58 19.09 12.06
CA SER A 177 -8.81 19.19 13.51
C SER A 177 -8.24 18.02 14.33
N LEU A 178 -7.67 16.98 13.70
CA LEU A 178 -7.21 15.77 14.40
C LEU A 178 -5.74 15.79 14.83
N CYS A 179 -4.94 16.80 14.45
CA CYS A 179 -3.50 16.84 14.73
C CYS A 179 -3.08 17.73 15.92
N GLN A 180 -4.00 18.26 16.73
CA GLN A 180 -3.66 19.23 17.80
C GLN A 180 -3.87 18.76 19.25
N ARG A 181 -3.98 17.45 19.49
CA ARG A 181 -4.03 16.92 20.87
C ARG A 181 -2.98 15.85 21.10
N GLN A 182 -1.74 16.26 21.35
CA GLN A 182 -0.76 15.56 22.21
C GLN A 182 0.51 16.41 22.38
N ALA A 183 0.38 17.52 23.10
CA ALA A 183 1.51 18.21 23.71
C ALA A 183 1.01 18.85 25.00
N GLY A 184 1.16 18.15 26.12
CA GLY A 184 0.78 18.67 27.44
C GLY A 184 0.29 17.59 28.38
N ASN A 185 1.22 16.89 29.03
CA ASN A 185 1.16 16.58 30.46
C ASN A 185 2.43 15.81 30.84
N ALA A 186 3.49 16.58 31.06
CA ALA A 186 4.59 16.18 31.93
C ALA A 186 4.63 17.23 33.04
N ASP A 187 3.85 17.01 34.10
CA ASP A 187 4.11 17.66 35.38
C ASP A 187 3.40 16.92 36.53
N ALA A 188 4.16 16.73 37.60
CA ALA A 188 3.76 16.31 38.96
C ALA A 188 3.39 14.81 39.14
N ALA A 189 3.83 14.08 40.16
CA ALA A 189 4.54 14.44 41.38
C ALA A 189 5.18 13.19 42.03
N PHE A 190 6.36 13.37 42.62
CA PHE A 190 6.78 12.71 43.88
C PHE A 190 5.76 13.07 44.99
N PRO A 191 5.47 12.23 46.00
CA PRO A 191 6.43 11.38 46.74
C PRO A 191 6.06 9.90 46.86
#